data_AF-A0AAI8AMN8-F1
#
_entry.id   AF-A0AAI8AMN8-F1
#
_cell.length_a   1.000
_cell.length_b   1.000
_cell.length_c   1.000
_cell.angle_alpha   90.00
_cell.angle_beta   90.00
_cell.angle_gamma   90.00
#
_symmetry.space_group_name_H-M   'P 1'
#
loop_
_entity.id
_entity.type
_entity.pdbx_description
1 polymer ?
#
loop_
_entity_poly.entity_id
_entity_poly.type
_entity_poly.pdbx_seq_one_letter_code
_entity_poly.pdbx_strand_id
1 'polypeptide(L)'
;MVKIFDSNQPRQEKIKKIYNRVKADKNLRLTQVLKEFSIPISTFYYELKKEDFDKKNEEIISQMKLIFEENKARYEKEESKLNLIIENIKLDLKKFAD
;
A
#
# COMPACT_ATOMS: atom_id res chain seq x y z
N MET A 1 -3.53 -24.37 34.27
CA MET A 1 -3.96 -23.04 33.76
C MET A 1 -3.29 -22.80 32.42
N VAL A 2 -4.02 -22.96 31.32
CA VAL A 2 -3.51 -22.62 29.98
C VAL A 2 -3.43 -21.10 29.91
N LYS A 3 -2.24 -20.55 29.65
CA LYS A 3 -2.03 -19.10 29.42
C LYS A 3 -2.63 -18.74 28.06
N ILE A 4 -3.95 -18.62 27.99
CA ILE A 4 -4.68 -18.27 26.77
C ILE A 4 -4.61 -16.75 26.62
N PHE A 5 -3.54 -16.30 25.95
CA PHE A 5 -3.24 -14.96 25.39
C PHE A 5 -3.79 -13.68 26.05
N ASP A 6 -2.88 -12.72 26.21
CA ASP A 6 -3.16 -11.36 26.66
C ASP A 6 -4.27 -10.69 25.82
N SER A 7 -5.33 -10.25 26.49
CA SER A 7 -6.50 -9.62 25.86
C SER A 7 -6.12 -8.39 25.02
N ASN A 8 -4.99 -7.76 25.35
CA ASN A 8 -4.44 -6.57 24.69
C ASN A 8 -3.78 -6.81 23.32
N GLN A 9 -3.64 -8.06 22.86
CA GLN A 9 -3.02 -8.31 21.56
C GLN A 9 -3.88 -7.81 20.38
N PRO A 10 -3.28 -7.15 19.36
CA PRO A 10 -3.98 -6.71 18.17
C PRO A 10 -4.75 -7.86 17.51
N ARG A 11 -5.99 -7.59 17.10
CA ARG A 11 -6.88 -8.60 16.53
C ARG A 11 -6.25 -9.32 15.33
N GLN A 12 -5.52 -8.61 14.48
CA GLN A 12 -4.84 -9.17 13.31
C GLN A 12 -3.76 -10.20 13.67
N GLU A 13 -3.01 -10.00 14.75
CA GLU A 13 -2.02 -11.00 15.19
C GLU A 13 -2.67 -12.30 15.64
N LYS A 14 -3.83 -12.20 16.31
CA LYS A 14 -4.61 -13.37 16.72
C LYS A 14 -5.10 -14.16 15.50
N ILE A 15 -5.58 -13.47 14.46
CA ILE A 15 -6.02 -14.08 13.20
C ILE A 15 -4.86 -14.76 12.46
N LYS A 16 -3.69 -14.12 12.37
CA LYS A 16 -2.48 -14.73 11.78
C LYS A 16 -2.04 -16.00 12.49
N LYS A 17 -2.06 -16.00 13.84
CA LYS A 17 -1.74 -17.18 14.64
C LYS A 17 -2.72 -18.33 14.40
N ILE A 18 -4.02 -18.04 14.32
CA ILE A 18 -5.07 -19.02 14.02
C ILE A 18 -4.86 -19.62 12.61
N TYR A 19 -4.64 -18.76 11.61
CA TYR A 19 -4.36 -19.20 10.24
C TYR A 19 -3.15 -20.14 10.18
N ASN A 20 -2.02 -19.73 10.79
CA ASN A 20 -0.79 -20.54 10.81
C ASN A 20 -0.99 -21.88 11.53
N ARG A 21 -1.73 -21.90 12.64
CA ARG A 21 -2.01 -23.13 13.40
C ARG A 21 -2.87 -24.11 12.59
N VAL A 22 -3.94 -23.63 11.95
CA VAL A 22 -4.79 -24.45 11.07
C VAL A 22 -4.03 -24.92 9.82
N LYS A 23 -3.09 -24.10 9.31
CA LYS A 23 -2.25 -24.47 8.18
C LYS A 23 -1.20 -25.53 8.55
N ALA A 24 -0.66 -25.49 9.77
CA ALA A 24 0.36 -26.41 10.25
C ALA A 24 -0.19 -27.80 10.61
N ASP A 25 -1.40 -27.87 11.17
CA ASP A 25 -2.06 -29.13 11.52
C ASP A 25 -3.31 -29.36 10.66
N LYS A 26 -3.18 -30.26 9.67
CA LYS A 26 -4.25 -30.62 8.74
C LYS A 26 -5.44 -31.32 9.40
N ASN A 27 -5.29 -31.83 10.62
CA ASN A 27 -6.37 -32.49 11.36
C ASN A 27 -7.19 -31.49 12.20
N LEU A 28 -6.70 -30.25 12.35
CA LEU A 28 -7.32 -29.23 13.16
C LEU A 28 -8.41 -28.49 12.37
N ARG A 29 -9.67 -28.56 12.81
CA ARG A 29 -10.75 -27.80 12.15
C ARG A 29 -10.69 -26.34 12.57
N LEU A 30 -10.77 -25.43 11.61
CA LEU A 30 -10.82 -23.97 11.85
C LEU A 30 -11.84 -23.58 12.92
N THR A 31 -13.03 -24.20 12.92
CA THR A 31 -14.08 -23.93 13.92
C THR A 31 -13.71 -24.29 15.35
N GLN A 32 -12.87 -25.31 15.56
CA GLN A 32 -12.37 -25.67 16.90
C GLN A 32 -11.41 -24.59 17.39
N VAL A 33 -10.47 -24.19 16.53
CA VAL A 33 -9.52 -23.13 16.83
C VAL A 33 -10.25 -21.82 17.09
N LEU A 34 -11.18 -21.40 16.24
CA LEU A 34 -11.95 -20.17 16.44
C LEU A 34 -12.70 -20.14 17.79
N LYS A 35 -13.23 -21.28 18.25
CA LYS A 35 -13.85 -21.40 19.58
C LYS A 35 -12.84 -21.21 20.71
N GLU A 36 -11.65 -21.82 20.62
CA GLU A 36 -10.58 -21.61 21.61
C GLU A 36 -10.20 -20.14 21.74
N PHE A 37 -10.21 -19.40 20.62
CA PHE A 37 -9.86 -17.98 20.59
C PHE A 37 -11.05 -17.04 20.80
N SER A 38 -12.27 -17.57 21.02
CA SER A 38 -13.50 -16.78 21.13
C SER A 38 -13.71 -15.79 19.96
N ILE A 39 -13.33 -16.19 18.75
CA ILE A 39 -13.46 -15.37 17.53
C ILE A 39 -14.60 -15.90 16.67
N PRO A 40 -15.59 -15.06 16.32
CA PRO A 40 -16.60 -15.42 15.33
C PRO A 40 -15.98 -15.69 13.96
N ILE A 41 -16.50 -16.69 13.24
CA ILE A 41 -16.00 -17.06 11.91
C ILE A 41 -16.08 -15.91 10.90
N SER A 42 -17.11 -15.07 10.99
CA SER A 42 -17.27 -13.87 10.16
C SER A 42 -16.15 -12.86 10.40
N THR A 43 -15.80 -12.61 11.66
CA THR A 43 -14.68 -11.73 12.05
C THR A 43 -13.36 -12.27 11.53
N PHE A 44 -13.15 -13.60 11.57
CA PHE A 44 -11.93 -14.20 11.02
C PHE A 44 -11.77 -13.91 9.53
N TYR A 45 -12.80 -14.15 8.72
CA TYR A 45 -12.73 -13.89 7.28
C TYR A 45 -12.67 -12.40 6.93
N TYR A 46 -13.33 -11.54 7.71
CA TYR A 46 -13.25 -10.10 7.51
C TYR A 46 -11.82 -9.58 7.69
N GLU A 47 -11.17 -9.94 8.80
CA GLU A 47 -9.80 -9.51 9.09
C GLU A 47 -8.78 -10.12 8.12
N LEU A 48 -8.98 -11.39 7.73
CA LEU A 48 -8.11 -12.04 6.74
C LEU A 48 -8.17 -11.33 5.38
N LYS A 49 -9.37 -10.91 4.94
CA LYS A 49 -9.55 -10.15 3.70
C LYS A 49 -9.00 -8.73 3.80
N LYS A 50 -9.07 -8.10 4.98
CA LYS A 50 -8.61 -6.73 5.20
C LYS A 50 -7.11 -6.56 4.92
N GLU A 51 -6.28 -7.52 5.34
CA GLU A 51 -4.83 -7.48 5.07
C GLU A 51 -4.51 -7.46 3.56
N ASP A 52 -5.29 -8.19 2.74
CA ASP A 52 -5.12 -8.17 1.28
C ASP A 52 -5.58 -6.85 0.65
N PHE A 53 -6.62 -6.21 1.20
CA PHE A 53 -7.08 -4.90 0.73
C PHE A 53 -6.09 -3.79 1.07
N ASP A 54 -5.52 -3.78 2.28
CA ASP A 54 -4.55 -2.76 2.69
C ASP A 54 -3.30 -2.81 1.79
N LYS A 55 -2.79 -4.00 1.46
CA LYS A 55 -1.68 -4.16 0.51
C LYS A 55 -2.02 -3.68 -0.90
N LYS A 56 -3.20 -4.02 -1.41
CA LYS A 56 -3.67 -3.54 -2.72
C LYS A 56 -3.81 -2.02 -2.75
N ASN A 57 -4.25 -1.41 -1.66
CA ASN A 57 -4.35 0.04 -1.54
C ASN A 57 -2.97 0.70 -1.53
N GLU A 58 -2.00 0.14 -0.79
CA GLU A 58 -0.61 0.61 -0.81
C GLU A 58 0.01 0.53 -2.21
N GLU A 59 -0.25 -0.55 -2.94
CA GLU A 59 0.21 -0.73 -4.32
C GLU A 59 -0.40 0.33 -5.25
N ILE A 60 -1.73 0.53 -5.19
CA ILE A 60 -2.43 1.55 -5.99
C ILE A 60 -1.88 2.95 -5.69
N ILE A 61 -1.69 3.29 -4.41
CA ILE A 61 -1.14 4.60 -4.00
C ILE A 61 0.28 4.77 -4.54
N SER A 62 1.09 3.71 -4.51
CA SER A 62 2.47 3.74 -5.01
C SER A 62 2.52 3.96 -6.52
N GLN A 63 1.64 3.30 -7.28
CA GLN A 63 1.50 3.52 -8.72
C GLN A 63 1.05 4.95 -9.03
N MET A 64 0.06 5.48 -8.30
CA MET A 64 -0.39 6.87 -8.46
C MET A 64 0.73 7.88 -8.21
N LYS A 65 1.54 7.67 -7.17
CA LYS A 65 2.71 8.53 -6.87
C LYS A 65 3.74 8.49 -7.99
N LEU A 66 4.03 7.30 -8.53
CA LEU A 66 4.98 7.15 -9.63
C LEU A 66 4.52 7.94 -10.87
N ILE A 67 3.25 7.75 -11.27
CA ILE A 67 2.66 8.47 -12.41
C ILE A 67 2.73 9.99 -12.19
N PHE A 68 2.48 10.46 -10.96
CA PHE A 68 2.58 11.87 -10.62
C PHE A 68 4.00 12.42 -10.81
N GLU A 69 5.01 11.75 -10.27
CA GLU A 69 6.41 12.19 -10.38
C GLU A 69 6.91 12.15 -11.84
N GLU A 70 6.53 11.12 -12.60
CA GLU A 70 6.86 11.02 -14.03
C GLU A 70 6.23 12.18 -14.83
N ASN A 71 4.98 12.50 -14.56
CA ASN A 71 4.30 13.61 -15.21
C ASN A 71 4.92 14.96 -14.83
N LYS A 72 5.24 15.15 -13.54
CA LYS A 72 5.89 16.37 -13.04
C LYS A 72 7.23 16.60 -13.75
N ALA A 73 8.09 15.58 -13.78
CA ALA A 73 9.39 15.67 -14.44
C ALA A 73 9.27 15.95 -15.96
N ARG A 74 8.22 15.43 -16.60
CA ARG A 74 7.93 15.74 -18.01
C ARG A 74 7.59 17.22 -18.20
N TYR A 75 6.71 17.78 -17.38
CA TYR A 75 6.33 19.19 -17.46
C TYR A 75 7.51 20.13 -17.18
N GLU A 76 8.32 19.85 -16.15
CA GLU A 76 9.52 20.64 -15.83
C GLU A 76 10.52 20.66 -16.99
N LYS A 77 10.67 19.53 -17.69
CA LYS A 77 11.53 19.41 -18.87
C LYS A 77 10.99 20.21 -20.06
N GLU A 78 9.68 20.21 -20.27
CA GLU A 78 9.04 20.98 -21.34
C GLU A 78 9.15 22.49 -21.07
N GLU A 79 8.93 22.92 -19.82
CA GLU A 79 9.09 24.30 -19.40
C GLU A 79 10.53 24.80 -19.59
N SER A 80 11.52 23.99 -19.17
CA SER A 80 12.93 24.33 -19.36
C SER A 80 13.32 24.51 -20.83
N LYS A 81 12.79 23.65 -21.72
CA LYS A 81 13.00 23.79 -23.18
C LYS A 81 12.38 25.05 -23.73
N LEU A 82 11.16 25.38 -23.31
CA LEU A 82 10.45 26.57 -23.78
C LEU A 82 11.19 27.84 -23.34
N ASN A 83 11.65 27.89 -22.09
CA ASN A 83 12.40 29.03 -21.56
C ASN A 83 13.70 29.27 -22.33
N LEU A 84 14.42 28.20 -22.70
CA LEU A 84 15.63 28.30 -23.53
C LEU A 84 15.32 28.86 -24.93
N ILE A 85 14.22 28.41 -25.55
CA ILE A 85 13.78 28.93 -26.86
C ILE A 85 13.46 30.43 -26.76
N ILE A 86 12.72 30.85 -25.73
CA ILE A 86 12.37 32.26 -25.50
C ILE A 86 13.62 33.11 -25.28
N GLU A 87 14.60 32.61 -24.51
CA GLU A 87 15.86 33.31 -24.27
C GLU A 87 16.68 33.49 -25.56
N ASN A 88 16.79 32.45 -26.38
CA ASN A 88 17.46 32.52 -27.68
C ASN A 88 16.79 33.53 -28.61
N ILE A 89 15.44 33.52 -28.69
CA ILE A 89 14.69 34.51 -29.49
C ILE A 89 14.98 35.94 -29.02
N LYS A 90 15.00 36.18 -27.70
CA LYS A 90 15.32 37.50 -27.14
C LYS A 90 16.74 37.95 -27.49
N LEU A 91 17.72 37.04 -27.41
CA LEU A 91 19.11 37.33 -27.76
C LEU A 91 19.27 37.67 -29.23
N ASP A 92 18.63 36.92 -30.12
CA ASP A 92 18.70 37.17 -31.55
C ASP A 92 18.02 38.50 -31.92
N LEU A 93 16.84 38.79 -31.36
CA LEU A 93 16.18 40.10 -31.55
C LEU A 93 17.06 41.27 -31.10
N LYS A 94 17.83 41.10 -30.01
CA LYS A 94 18.75 42.13 -29.51
C LYS A 94 19.93 42.37 -30.46
N LYS A 95 20.42 41.32 -31.15
CA LYS A 95 21.50 41.45 -32.15
C LYS A 95 21.08 42.17 -33.43
N PHE A 96 19.79 42.13 -33.78
CA PHE A 96 19.25 42.82 -34.97
C PHE A 96 18.73 44.23 -34.67
N ALA A 97 18.83 44.69 -33.42
CA ALA A 97 18.38 46.02 -32.99
C ALA A 97 19.51 47.06 -32.90
N ASP A 98 20.77 46.64 -33.09
CA ASP A 98 21.98 47.48 -33.24
C ASP A 98 22.36 47.59 -34.73
#